data_AF-A0A7J6UBJ1-F1
#
_entry.id   AF-A0A7J6UBJ1-F1
#
_cell.length_a   1.000
_cell.length_b   1.000
_cell.length_c   1.000
_cell.angle_alpha   90.00
_cell.angle_beta   90.00
_cell.angle_gamma   90.00
#
_symmetry.space_group_name_H-M   'P 1'
#
loop_
_entity.id
_entity.type
_entity.pdbx_description
1 polymer ?
#
loop_
_entity_poly.entity_id
_entity_poly.type
_entity_poly.pdbx_seq_one_letter_code
_entity_poly.pdbx_strand_id
1 'polypeptide(L)'
;MSSYTRDPVDKAERHSHSLDWRDVTFEVTRKSLLGKKLGVKRILKNVSGSAAPGEVVAIMGPSGSGKTSLLDILADRVSSGKIMGDVFLNKTPRTPISFRAVSAY
;
A
#
# COMPACT_ATOMS: atom_id res chain seq x y z
N MET A 1 -39.90 -32.09 9.30
CA MET A 1 -38.53 -32.12 9.84
C MET A 1 -37.59 -32.31 8.66
N SER A 2 -37.20 -31.21 8.00
CA SER A 2 -36.22 -31.24 6.90
C SER A 2 -35.10 -30.32 7.34
N SER A 3 -34.02 -30.92 7.82
CA SER A 3 -32.84 -30.23 8.32
C SER A 3 -32.10 -29.62 7.13
N TYR A 4 -32.24 -28.30 6.99
CA TYR A 4 -31.37 -27.46 6.20
C TYR A 4 -29.99 -27.48 6.84
N THR A 5 -29.15 -28.45 6.45
CA THR A 5 -27.71 -28.35 6.67
C THR A 5 -27.24 -27.15 5.85
N ARG A 6 -27.07 -26.02 6.53
CA ARG A 6 -26.22 -24.94 6.02
C ARG A 6 -24.87 -25.58 5.80
N ASP A 7 -24.53 -25.81 4.53
CA ASP A 7 -23.15 -26.05 4.13
C ASP A 7 -22.30 -24.97 4.81
N PRO A 8 -21.20 -25.34 5.48
CA PRO A 8 -20.30 -24.37 6.06
C PRO A 8 -19.79 -23.55 4.88
N VAL A 9 -20.38 -22.35 4.76
CA VAL A 9 -20.00 -21.23 3.89
C VAL A 9 -18.73 -21.58 3.18
N ASP A 10 -18.87 -21.92 1.90
CA ASP A 10 -18.10 -21.45 0.74
C ASP A 10 -17.07 -20.37 1.09
N LYS A 11 -16.17 -20.70 2.02
CA LYS A 11 -15.02 -19.94 2.45
C LYS A 11 -14.02 -20.26 1.38
N ALA A 12 -14.32 -19.66 0.24
CA ALA A 12 -13.44 -19.27 -0.81
C ALA A 12 -11.99 -19.58 -0.45
N GLU A 13 -11.38 -20.34 -1.34
CA GLU A 13 -10.08 -20.05 -1.95
C GLU A 13 -9.95 -18.53 -2.27
N ARG A 14 -10.17 -17.67 -1.27
CA ARG A 14 -9.99 -16.22 -1.28
C ARG A 14 -8.49 -16.10 -1.34
N HIS A 15 -7.99 -15.77 -2.52
CA HIS A 15 -6.58 -15.63 -2.80
C HIS A 15 -5.86 -15.00 -1.61
N SER A 16 -5.13 -15.84 -0.89
CA SER A 16 -4.44 -15.48 0.33
C SER A 16 -3.27 -14.58 -0.09
N HIS A 17 -3.43 -13.28 0.10
CA HIS A 17 -2.46 -12.28 -0.30
C HIS A 17 -1.87 -11.60 0.93
N SER A 18 -0.56 -11.75 1.14
CA SER A 18 0.23 -10.94 2.06
C SER A 18 0.81 -9.73 1.34
N LEU A 19 0.76 -8.57 1.99
CA LEU A 19 1.41 -7.34 1.51
C LEU A 19 2.50 -6.98 2.50
N ASP A 20 3.75 -6.90 2.03
CA ASP A 20 4.89 -6.53 2.84
C ASP A 20 5.56 -5.30 2.24
N TRP A 21 5.96 -4.33 3.06
CA TRP A 21 6.74 -3.18 2.62
C TRP A 21 7.94 -2.97 3.53
N ARG A 22 9.08 -2.62 2.92
CA ARG A 22 10.37 -2.51 3.60
C ARG A 22 11.08 -1.23 3.23
N ASP A 23 11.46 -0.47 4.25
CA ASP A 23 12.25 0.75 4.19
C ASP A 23 11.70 1.79 3.20
N VAL A 24 10.37 1.82 3.03
CA VAL A 24 9.70 2.69 2.07
C VAL A 24 9.96 4.13 2.44
N THR A 25 10.62 4.82 1.51
CA THR A 25 10.98 6.24 1.63
C THR A 25 10.42 6.97 0.42
N PHE A 26 9.76 8.10 0.69
CA PHE A 26 9.12 8.90 -0.35
C PHE A 26 9.52 10.35 -0.26
N GLU A 27 10.03 10.89 -1.36
CA GLU A 27 10.51 12.25 -1.46
C GLU A 27 9.84 12.98 -2.63
N VAL A 28 9.38 14.20 -2.37
CA VAL A 28 8.79 15.08 -3.38
C VAL A 28 9.66 16.31 -3.58
N THR A 29 9.84 16.72 -4.84
CA THR A 29 10.51 17.98 -5.15
C THR A 29 9.50 19.12 -5.05
N ARG A 30 9.73 20.07 -4.15
CA ARG A 30 8.95 21.30 -4.07
C ARG A 30 9.39 22.25 -5.19
N LYS A 31 8.42 22.78 -5.93
CA LYS A 31 8.63 23.80 -6.96
C LYS A 31 7.92 25.09 -6.53
N SER A 32 8.52 26.23 -6.85
CA SER A 32 7.90 27.56 -6.75
C SER A 32 6.81 27.70 -7.82
N LEU A 33 5.91 28.69 -7.65
CA LEU A 33 4.92 29.08 -8.65
C LEU A 33 5.57 29.42 -10.00
N LEU A 34 6.81 29.90 -9.99
CA LEU A 34 7.62 30.19 -11.17
C LEU A 34 8.42 28.97 -11.68
N GLY A 35 8.10 27.75 -11.22
CA GLY A 35 8.77 26.51 -11.64
C GLY A 35 10.16 26.26 -11.02
N LYS A 36 10.74 27.22 -10.29
CA LYS A 36 12.06 27.08 -9.64
C LYS A 36 12.03 25.98 -8.56
N LYS A 37 13.02 25.08 -8.57
CA LYS A 37 13.19 24.03 -7.55
C LYS A 37 13.49 24.67 -6.19
N LEU A 38 12.61 24.46 -5.21
CA LEU A 38 12.74 25.00 -3.84
C LEU A 38 13.44 24.01 -2.89
N GLY A 39 13.49 22.73 -3.25
CA GLY A 39 14.16 21.69 -2.49
C GLY A 39 13.41 20.37 -2.51
N VAL A 40 13.94 19.40 -1.78
CA VAL A 40 13.32 18.07 -1.62
C VAL A 40 12.66 18.00 -0.24
N LYS A 41 11.41 17.54 -0.19
CA LYS A 41 10.70 17.25 1.06
C LYS A 41 10.54 15.73 1.16
N ARG A 42 11.05 15.15 2.24
CA ARG A 42 10.79 13.76 2.59
C ARG A 42 9.42 13.66 3.26
N ILE A 43 8.55 12.84 2.69
CA ILE A 43 7.18 12.58 3.17
C ILE A 43 7.15 11.33 4.03
N LEU A 44 7.78 10.25 3.56
CA LEU A 44 7.95 9.00 4.31
C LEU A 44 9.44 8.73 4.51
N LYS A 45 9.81 8.19 5.67
CA LYS A 45 11.19 7.87 6.03
C LYS A 45 11.25 6.46 6.59
N ASN A 46 11.81 5.53 5.81
CA ASN A 46 12.08 4.14 6.19
C ASN A 46 10.86 3.45 6.85
N VAL A 47 9.71 3.52 6.19
CA VAL A 47 8.48 2.91 6.70
C VAL A 47 8.44 1.44 6.29
N SER A 48 8.24 0.55 7.26
CA SER A 48 8.15 -0.90 7.06
C SER A 48 6.92 -1.47 7.75
N GLY A 49 6.41 -2.59 7.25
CA GLY A 49 5.25 -3.27 7.82
C GLY A 49 4.72 -4.38 6.92
N SER A 50 3.70 -5.07 7.41
CA SER A 50 3.08 -6.20 6.74
C SER A 50 1.58 -6.23 7.02
N ALA A 51 0.81 -6.73 6.07
CA ALA A 51 -0.59 -7.10 6.24
C ALA A 51 -0.75 -8.58 5.82
N ALA A 52 -1.09 -9.44 6.78
CA ALA A 52 -1.30 -10.85 6.50
C ALA A 52 -2.74 -11.12 6.01
N PRO A 53 -2.97 -12.26 5.34
CA PRO A 53 -4.31 -12.66 4.90
C PRO A 53 -5.30 -12.71 6.06
N GLY A 54 -6.43 -12.01 5.91
CA GLY A 54 -7.47 -11.93 6.94
C GLY A 54 -7.26 -10.86 8.00
N GLU A 55 -6.16 -10.11 7.95
CA GLU A 55 -5.92 -8.98 8.86
C GLU A 55 -6.47 -7.66 8.31
N VAL A 56 -6.83 -6.77 9.23
CA VAL A 56 -7.17 -5.37 8.92
C VAL A 56 -6.11 -4.47 9.56
N VAL A 57 -5.28 -3.84 8.74
CA VAL A 57 -4.24 -2.91 9.19
C VAL A 57 -4.74 -1.47 9.08
N ALA A 58 -4.67 -0.72 10.18
CA ALA A 58 -5.06 0.69 10.22
C ALA A 58 -3.82 1.59 10.25
N ILE A 59 -3.75 2.58 9.35
CA ILE A 59 -2.70 3.61 9.34
C ILE A 59 -3.25 4.88 10.00
N MET A 60 -2.69 5.25 11.16
CA MET A 60 -3.14 6.39 11.96
C MET A 60 -2.04 7.43 12.16
N GLY A 61 -2.43 8.67 12.48
CA GLY A 61 -1.50 9.77 12.69
C GLY A 61 -2.06 11.14 12.28
N PRO A 62 -1.37 12.24 12.61
CA PRO A 62 -1.85 13.61 12.39
C PRO A 62 -1.99 13.95 10.90
N SER A 63 -2.74 15.02 10.60
CA SER A 63 -2.85 15.51 9.21
C SER A 63 -1.47 15.88 8.64
N GLY A 64 -1.20 15.51 7.40
CA GLY A 64 0.09 15.76 6.74
C GLY A 64 1.24 14.81 7.11
N SER A 65 1.02 13.77 7.93
CA SER A 65 2.06 12.81 8.30
C SER A 65 2.45 11.82 7.19
N GLY A 66 1.74 11.81 6.06
CA GLY A 66 2.02 10.92 4.93
C GLY A 66 1.19 9.63 4.86
N LYS A 67 0.13 9.47 5.68
CA LYS A 67 -0.74 8.27 5.66
C LYS A 67 -1.30 7.97 4.26
N THR A 68 -1.95 8.95 3.65
CA THR A 68 -2.48 8.84 2.28
C THR A 68 -1.36 8.60 1.29
N SER A 69 -0.20 9.23 1.47
CA SER A 69 0.96 8.99 0.61
C SER A 69 1.49 7.55 0.72
N LEU A 70 1.49 6.95 1.91
CA LEU A 70 1.84 5.53 2.08
C LEU A 70 0.82 4.64 1.37
N LEU A 71 -0.48 4.92 1.55
CA LEU A 71 -1.53 4.19 0.84
C LEU A 71 -1.40 4.33 -0.68
N ASP A 72 -1.15 5.53 -1.20
CA ASP A 72 -0.98 5.76 -2.63
C ASP A 72 0.26 5.04 -3.17
N ILE A 73 1.35 4.96 -2.40
CA ILE A 73 2.55 4.20 -2.77
C ILE A 73 2.23 2.73 -2.82
N LEU A 74 1.64 2.17 -1.76
CA LEU A 74 1.22 0.76 -1.71
C LEU A 74 0.26 0.46 -2.85
N ALA A 75 -0.64 1.40 -3.17
CA ALA A 75 -1.64 1.31 -4.22
C ALA A 75 -1.09 1.44 -5.66
N ASP A 76 0.20 1.75 -5.83
CA ASP A 76 0.81 2.09 -7.12
C ASP A 76 0.16 3.29 -7.83
N ARG A 77 -0.33 4.27 -7.06
CA ARG A 77 -1.05 5.48 -7.55
C ARG A 77 -0.21 6.75 -7.55
N VAL A 78 1.06 6.70 -7.17
CA VAL A 78 1.93 7.87 -7.15
C VAL A 78 2.43 8.19 -8.56
N SER A 79 2.08 9.38 -9.06
CA SER A 79 2.48 9.86 -10.39
C SER A 79 3.77 10.69 -10.41
N SER A 80 4.26 11.14 -9.25
CA SER A 80 5.45 11.98 -9.15
C SER A 80 6.17 11.84 -7.81
N GLY A 81 7.46 12.14 -7.81
CA GLY A 81 8.33 11.98 -6.65
C GLY A 81 9.25 10.77 -6.77
N LYS A 82 10.17 10.62 -5.81
CA LYS A 82 11.12 9.53 -5.74
C LYS A 82 10.67 8.57 -4.66
N ILE A 83 10.38 7.33 -5.04
CA ILE A 83 10.09 6.22 -4.14
C ILE A 83 11.34 5.35 -4.03
N MET A 84 11.66 4.91 -2.83
CA MET A 84 12.75 4.00 -2.51
C MET A 84 12.23 2.93 -1.54
N GLY A 85 12.93 1.79 -1.47
CA GLY A 85 12.49 0.62 -0.70
C GLY A 85 11.73 -0.37 -1.56
N ASP A 86 11.20 -1.40 -0.91
CA ASP A 86 10.60 -2.56 -1.58
C ASP A 86 9.17 -2.81 -1.11
N VAL A 87 8.31 -3.22 -2.04
CA VAL A 87 6.95 -3.69 -1.75
C VAL A 87 6.79 -5.08 -2.34
N PHE A 88 6.28 -6.03 -1.57
CA PHE A 88 6.10 -7.41 -1.94
C PHE A 88 4.64 -7.81 -1.83
N LEU A 89 4.18 -8.60 -2.79
CA LEU A 89 2.92 -9.32 -2.74
C LEU A 89 3.24 -10.81 -2.67
N ASN A 90 2.82 -11.51 -1.63
CA ASN A 90 3.13 -12.93 -1.43
C ASN A 90 4.64 -13.24 -1.56
N LYS A 91 5.49 -12.41 -0.95
CA LYS A 91 6.97 -12.50 -1.01
C LYS A 91 7.59 -12.26 -2.40
N THR A 92 6.78 -11.99 -3.42
CA THR A 92 7.25 -11.62 -4.75
C THR A 92 7.28 -10.09 -4.87
N PRO A 93 8.32 -9.48 -5.48
CA PRO A 93 8.32 -8.03 -5.71
C PRO A 93 7.05 -7.57 -6.44
N ARG A 94 6.48 -6.46 -5.99
CA ARG A 94 5.28 -5.90 -6.59
C ARG A 94 5.55 -5.50 -8.04
N THR A 95 4.70 -5.97 -8.94
CA THR A 95 4.57 -5.43 -10.30
C THR A 95 3.25 -4.67 -10.45
N PRO A 96 3.17 -3.65 -11.33
CA PRO A 96 1.93 -2.91 -11.58
C PRO A 96 0.73 -3.81 -11.94
N ILE A 97 0.99 -4.91 -12.66
CA ILE A 97 -0.01 -5.90 -13.09
C ILE A 97 -0.50 -6.72 -11.89
N SER A 98 0.43 -7.26 -11.09
CA SER A 98 0.07 -8.07 -9.91
C SER A 98 -0.73 -7.29 -8.88
N PHE A 99 -0.52 -5.98 -8.78
CA PHE A 99 -1.13 -5.17 -7.73
C PHE A 99 -2.56 -4.74 -8.07
N ARG A 100 -2.81 -4.28 -9.31
CA ARG A 100 -4.17 -3.94 -9.76
C ARG A 100 -5.14 -5.12 -9.71
N ALA A 101 -4.62 -6.35 -9.80
CA ALA A 101 -5.42 -7.57 -9.71
C ALA A 101 -5.90 -7.88 -8.28
N VAL A 102 -5.24 -7.36 -7.24
CA VAL A 102 -5.47 -7.77 -5.84
C VAL A 102 -5.85 -6.62 -4.91
N SER A 103 -5.78 -5.37 -5.39
CA SER A 103 -6.10 -4.18 -4.61
C SER A 103 -7.34 -3.47 -5.15
N ALA A 104 -8.22 -3.03 -4.25
CA ALA A 104 -9.25 -2.04 -4.54
C ALA A 104 -8.97 -0.79 -3.69
N TYR A 105 -8.65 0.33 -4.33
CA TYR A 105 -8.38 1.62 -3.67
C TYR A 105 -8.63 2.81 -4.61
#